data_AF-A0A5C8JM59-F1
#
_entry.id   AF-A0A5C8JM59-F1
#
_cell.length_a   1.000
_cell.length_b   1.000
_cell.length_c   1.000
_cell.angle_alpha   90.00
_cell.angle_beta   90.00
_cell.angle_gamma   90.00
#
_symmetry.space_group_name_H-M   'P 1'
#
loop_
_entity.id
_entity.type
_entity.pdbx_description
1 polymer ?
#
loop_
_entity_poly.entity_id
_entity_poly.type
_entity_poly.pdbx_seq_one_letter_code
_entity_poly.pdbx_strand_id
1 'polypeptide(L)'
;MFKRKQKKEVLSPMTVDKADDFDQFFTEVTQKMPKKSASILKKSLASLKQEAEKNLTVVGSKLDHYFDPLLENVAPEVRKKAHQTIHSATLMAAIVTLSPIPLTDSAMLVPIQVVMMSRLHKIFGAKWSEGMAWSLAKETFLMTFVREIPGNLMKIIPFFGTAAGTVANLTVSVAITETLGWITVNMLNKGEDVLSNKKNVNQQVKKMLQLMQLSTHFKLK
;
A
#
# COMPACT_ATOMS: atom_id res chain seq x y z
N MET A 1 5.37 -50.97 -11.62
CA MET A 1 6.25 -49.83 -11.31
C MET A 1 5.52 -48.54 -11.69
N PHE A 2 5.04 -47.79 -10.70
CA PHE A 2 4.27 -46.56 -10.88
C PHE A 2 5.16 -45.42 -11.41
N LYS A 3 4.78 -44.77 -12.52
CA LYS A 3 5.22 -43.40 -12.85
C LYS A 3 4.00 -42.54 -13.15
N ARG A 4 3.59 -41.75 -12.15
CA ARG A 4 2.59 -40.68 -12.26
C ARG A 4 3.06 -39.67 -13.30
N LYS A 5 2.33 -39.52 -14.40
CA LYS A 5 2.43 -38.34 -15.27
C LYS A 5 1.87 -37.16 -14.48
N GLN A 6 2.74 -36.23 -14.09
CA GLN A 6 2.33 -34.95 -13.51
C GLN A 6 1.48 -34.20 -14.56
N LYS A 7 0.22 -33.95 -14.18
CA LYS A 7 -0.72 -33.13 -14.93
C LYS A 7 -0.18 -31.70 -14.90
N LYS A 8 0.13 -31.11 -16.07
CA LYS A 8 0.41 -29.68 -16.20
C LYS A 8 -0.84 -28.94 -15.71
N GLU A 9 -0.74 -28.31 -14.55
CA GLU A 9 -1.75 -27.39 -14.06
C GLU A 9 -1.63 -26.12 -14.90
N VAL A 10 -2.55 -26.00 -15.86
CA VAL A 10 -2.68 -24.81 -16.71
C VAL A 10 -3.16 -23.69 -15.79
N LEU A 11 -2.26 -22.73 -15.53
CA LEU A 11 -2.59 -21.51 -14.80
C LEU A 11 -3.65 -20.75 -15.60
N SER A 12 -4.88 -20.75 -15.11
CA SER A 12 -6.00 -20.03 -15.72
C SER A 12 -5.67 -18.54 -15.89
N PRO A 13 -6.08 -17.90 -16.99
CA PRO A 13 -5.90 -16.48 -17.18
C PRO A 13 -6.71 -15.74 -16.10
N MET A 14 -6.02 -14.97 -15.27
CA MET A 14 -6.61 -14.16 -14.21
C MET A 14 -7.33 -12.96 -14.86
N THR A 15 -8.57 -13.17 -15.29
CA THR A 15 -9.53 -12.11 -15.65
C THR A 15 -10.07 -11.54 -14.34
N VAL A 16 -9.56 -10.40 -13.90
CA VAL A 16 -10.05 -9.74 -12.69
C VAL A 16 -10.74 -8.44 -13.09
N ASP A 17 -12.06 -8.46 -13.00
CA ASP A 17 -12.85 -7.25 -12.94
C ASP A 17 -12.43 -6.45 -11.71
N LYS A 18 -12.23 -5.13 -11.87
CA LYS A 18 -11.67 -4.25 -10.83
C LYS A 18 -12.40 -4.31 -9.47
N ALA A 19 -13.67 -4.72 -9.46
CA ALA A 19 -14.46 -4.90 -8.24
C ALA A 19 -14.04 -6.15 -7.43
N ASP A 20 -13.70 -7.26 -8.11
CA ASP A 20 -13.36 -8.53 -7.48
C ASP A 20 -11.99 -8.49 -6.79
N ASP A 21 -11.03 -7.70 -7.28
CA ASP A 21 -9.68 -7.61 -6.71
C ASP A 21 -9.69 -7.01 -5.29
N PHE A 22 -10.44 -5.91 -5.11
CA PHE A 22 -10.53 -5.23 -3.82
C PHE A 22 -11.29 -6.06 -2.80
N ASP A 23 -12.39 -6.72 -3.17
CA ASP A 23 -13.19 -7.51 -2.24
C ASP A 23 -12.40 -8.73 -1.72
N GLN A 24 -11.57 -9.33 -2.58
CA GLN A 24 -10.62 -10.36 -2.15
C GLN A 24 -9.54 -9.79 -1.23
N PHE A 25 -8.98 -8.62 -1.57
CA PHE A 25 -7.96 -7.95 -0.75
C PHE A 25 -8.50 -7.60 0.64
N PHE A 26 -9.68 -7.00 0.69
CA PHE A 26 -10.41 -6.69 1.92
C PHE A 26 -10.62 -7.94 2.78
N THR A 27 -11.01 -9.04 2.16
CA THR A 27 -11.18 -10.33 2.85
C THR A 27 -9.87 -10.82 3.45
N GLU A 28 -8.78 -10.85 2.68
CA GLU A 28 -7.45 -11.29 3.16
C GLU A 28 -6.92 -10.42 4.30
N VAL A 29 -7.10 -9.10 4.22
CA VAL A 29 -6.70 -8.17 5.27
C VAL A 29 -7.52 -8.37 6.53
N THR A 30 -8.85 -8.41 6.42
CA THR A 30 -9.73 -8.53 7.59
C THR A 30 -9.60 -9.86 8.32
N GLN A 31 -9.18 -10.94 7.63
CA GLN A 31 -8.83 -12.21 8.27
C GLN A 31 -7.60 -12.11 9.17
N LYS A 32 -6.68 -11.19 8.88
CA LYS A 32 -5.46 -10.94 9.67
C LYS A 32 -5.64 -9.86 10.73
N MET A 33 -6.83 -9.29 10.87
CA MET A 33 -7.18 -8.27 11.87
C MET A 33 -7.88 -8.86 13.10
N PRO A 34 -7.78 -8.19 14.27
CA PRO A 34 -8.68 -8.39 15.39
C PRO A 34 -10.16 -8.45 14.97
N LYS A 35 -10.89 -9.44 15.47
CA LYS A 35 -12.29 -9.73 15.10
C LYS A 35 -13.22 -8.52 15.25
N LYS A 36 -13.04 -7.73 16.32
CA LYS A 36 -13.86 -6.53 16.58
C LYS A 36 -13.66 -5.48 15.49
N SER A 37 -12.41 -5.20 15.13
CA SER A 37 -12.07 -4.25 14.07
C SER A 37 -12.60 -4.70 12.71
N ALA A 38 -12.37 -5.97 12.35
CA ALA A 38 -12.89 -6.56 11.12
C ALA A 38 -14.43 -6.47 11.02
N SER A 39 -15.14 -6.67 12.15
CA SER A 39 -16.59 -6.55 12.22
C SER A 39 -17.07 -5.11 11.99
N ILE A 40 -16.40 -4.12 12.59
CA ILE A 40 -16.71 -2.69 12.39
C ILE A 40 -16.52 -2.32 10.92
N LEU A 41 -15.39 -2.70 10.31
CA LEU A 41 -15.12 -2.41 8.90
C LEU A 41 -16.15 -3.05 7.98
N LYS A 42 -16.52 -4.31 8.21
CA LYS A 42 -17.53 -5.02 7.40
C LYS A 42 -18.90 -4.34 7.47
N LYS A 43 -19.32 -3.87 8.65
CA LYS A 43 -20.62 -3.19 8.83
C LYS A 43 -20.67 -1.83 8.13
N SER A 44 -19.55 -1.12 8.09
CA SER A 44 -19.46 0.24 7.53
C SER A 44 -18.79 0.28 6.14
N LEU A 45 -18.57 -0.88 5.50
CA LEU A 45 -17.73 -0.98 4.30
C LEU A 45 -18.26 -0.11 3.16
N ALA A 46 -19.57 -0.18 2.87
CA ALA A 46 -20.16 0.53 1.74
C ALA A 46 -19.95 2.05 1.85
N SER A 47 -20.26 2.64 3.02
CA SER A 47 -20.10 4.07 3.24
C SER A 47 -18.63 4.49 3.29
N LEU A 48 -17.78 3.73 3.98
CA LEU A 48 -16.36 4.06 4.10
C LEU A 48 -15.62 3.91 2.77
N LYS A 49 -15.96 2.91 1.95
CA LYS A 49 -15.37 2.71 0.62
C LYS A 49 -15.72 3.88 -0.30
N GLN A 50 -16.98 4.29 -0.32
CA GLN A 50 -17.42 5.44 -1.12
C GLN A 50 -16.68 6.74 -0.73
N GLU A 51 -16.55 6.99 0.58
CA GLU A 51 -15.84 8.18 1.07
C GLU A 51 -14.33 8.10 0.81
N ALA A 52 -13.72 6.92 0.94
CA ALA A 52 -12.33 6.68 0.63
C ALA A 52 -12.02 6.90 -0.85
N GLU A 53 -12.80 6.32 -1.78
CA GLU A 53 -12.61 6.49 -3.22
C GLU A 53 -12.70 7.96 -3.66
N LYS A 54 -13.67 8.71 -3.09
CA LYS A 54 -13.81 10.15 -3.33
C LYS A 54 -12.53 10.90 -2.94
N ASN A 55 -11.99 10.64 -1.75
CA ASN A 55 -10.77 11.30 -1.27
C ASN A 55 -9.52 10.86 -2.04
N LEU A 56 -9.43 9.58 -2.44
CA LEU A 56 -8.31 9.04 -3.20
C LEU A 56 -8.18 9.62 -4.59
N THR A 57 -9.28 9.96 -5.24
CA THR A 57 -9.21 10.65 -6.55
C THR A 57 -8.44 11.98 -6.43
N VAL A 58 -8.60 12.68 -5.30
CA VAL A 58 -7.94 13.95 -5.03
C VAL A 58 -6.49 13.75 -4.54
N VAL A 59 -6.25 12.76 -3.69
CA VAL A 59 -4.92 12.50 -3.12
C VAL A 59 -4.00 11.77 -4.13
N GLY A 60 -4.51 10.72 -4.78
CA GLY A 60 -3.77 9.88 -5.73
C GLY A 60 -3.22 10.68 -6.89
N SER A 61 -4.04 11.50 -7.55
CA SER A 61 -3.60 12.36 -8.66
C SER A 61 -2.45 13.33 -8.28
N LYS A 62 -2.34 13.71 -7.00
CA LYS A 62 -1.23 14.52 -6.49
C LYS A 62 0.00 13.69 -6.12
N LEU A 63 -0.14 12.40 -5.86
CA LEU A 63 0.95 11.51 -5.46
C LEU A 63 1.58 10.74 -6.64
N ASP A 64 0.81 10.45 -7.68
CA ASP A 64 1.21 9.56 -8.78
C ASP A 64 2.57 9.90 -9.39
N HIS A 65 2.82 11.19 -9.64
CA HIS A 65 4.05 11.65 -10.29
C HIS A 65 5.33 11.40 -9.48
N TYR A 66 5.24 11.26 -8.15
CA TYR A 66 6.44 10.99 -7.35
C TYR A 66 6.97 9.57 -7.55
N PHE A 67 6.12 8.65 -8.00
CA PHE A 67 6.48 7.24 -8.13
C PHE A 67 6.95 6.88 -9.55
N ASP A 68 6.77 7.76 -10.54
CA ASP A 68 7.21 7.51 -11.92
C ASP A 68 8.67 7.04 -12.05
N PRO A 69 9.66 7.61 -11.31
CA PRO A 69 11.05 7.14 -11.38
C PRO A 69 11.25 5.69 -10.92
N LEU A 70 10.33 5.14 -10.11
CA LEU A 70 10.38 3.74 -9.65
C LEU A 70 9.86 2.76 -10.71
N LEU A 71 9.30 3.27 -11.82
CA LEU A 71 8.54 2.49 -12.82
C LEU A 71 9.27 2.35 -14.15
N GLU A 72 10.40 3.03 -14.35
CA GLU A 72 11.10 3.15 -15.64
C GLU A 72 11.45 1.81 -16.29
N ASN A 73 11.59 0.74 -15.50
CA ASN A 73 12.01 -0.58 -15.99
C ASN A 73 11.02 -1.71 -15.65
N VAL A 74 9.78 -1.38 -15.28
CA VAL A 74 8.76 -2.39 -14.93
C VAL A 74 7.92 -2.71 -16.16
N ALA A 75 7.86 -3.99 -16.54
CA ALA A 75 7.06 -4.43 -17.70
C ALA A 75 5.59 -3.97 -17.58
N PRO A 76 4.93 -3.50 -18.66
CA PRO A 76 3.60 -2.87 -18.58
C PRO A 76 2.53 -3.73 -17.88
N GLU A 77 2.48 -5.02 -18.19
CA GLU A 77 1.53 -5.96 -17.58
C GLU A 77 1.81 -6.18 -16.08
N VAL A 78 3.08 -6.20 -15.68
CA VAL A 78 3.50 -6.31 -14.28
C VAL A 78 3.15 -5.02 -13.54
N ARG A 79 3.45 -3.86 -14.13
CA ARG A 79 3.11 -2.54 -13.61
C ARG A 79 1.61 -2.41 -13.37
N LYS A 80 0.78 -2.86 -14.31
CA LYS A 80 -0.68 -2.83 -14.19
C LYS A 80 -1.18 -3.66 -13.01
N LYS A 81 -0.71 -4.90 -12.85
CA LYS A 81 -1.10 -5.79 -11.74
C LYS A 81 -0.60 -5.28 -10.39
N ALA A 82 0.63 -4.75 -10.36
CA ALA A 82 1.21 -4.15 -9.17
C ALA A 82 0.40 -2.91 -8.74
N HIS A 83 0.05 -2.04 -9.69
CA HIS A 83 -0.78 -0.87 -9.44
C HIS A 83 -2.15 -1.25 -8.87
N GLN A 84 -2.81 -2.28 -9.40
CA GLN A 84 -4.08 -2.77 -8.85
C GLN A 84 -3.94 -3.23 -7.39
N THR A 85 -2.88 -3.98 -7.09
CA THR A 85 -2.58 -4.45 -5.73
C THR A 85 -2.32 -3.28 -4.77
N ILE A 86 -1.54 -2.30 -5.20
CA ILE A 86 -1.19 -1.11 -4.41
C ILE A 86 -2.44 -0.23 -4.20
N HIS A 87 -3.24 -0.03 -5.25
CA HIS A 87 -4.49 0.71 -5.17
C HIS A 87 -5.48 0.06 -4.17
N SER A 88 -5.63 -1.26 -4.21
CA SER A 88 -6.46 -2.00 -3.24
C SER A 88 -5.96 -1.82 -1.80
N ALA A 89 -4.64 -1.82 -1.59
CA ALA A 89 -4.03 -1.57 -0.29
C ALA A 89 -4.25 -0.12 0.18
N THR A 90 -4.06 0.84 -0.71
CA THR A 90 -4.28 2.27 -0.47
C THR A 90 -5.74 2.56 -0.14
N LEU A 91 -6.68 1.94 -0.86
CA LEU A 91 -8.11 2.02 -0.57
C LEU A 91 -8.46 1.44 0.80
N MET A 92 -7.88 0.29 1.14
CA MET A 92 -8.06 -0.29 2.46
C MET A 92 -7.48 0.58 3.57
N ALA A 93 -6.32 1.21 3.35
CA ALA A 93 -5.71 2.13 4.30
C ALA A 93 -6.59 3.36 4.53
N ALA A 94 -7.13 3.96 3.47
CA ALA A 94 -8.08 5.05 3.55
C ALA A 94 -9.36 4.66 4.31
N ILE A 95 -9.95 3.50 4.01
CA ILE A 95 -11.12 2.97 4.72
C ILE A 95 -10.85 2.83 6.22
N VAL A 96 -9.70 2.25 6.59
CA VAL A 96 -9.30 2.11 8.00
C VAL A 96 -9.11 3.48 8.65
N THR A 97 -8.51 4.45 7.95
CA THR A 97 -8.33 5.82 8.45
C THR A 97 -9.64 6.57 8.66
N LEU A 98 -10.63 6.38 7.78
CA LEU A 98 -11.95 7.00 7.90
C LEU A 98 -12.86 6.27 8.91
N SER A 99 -12.52 5.04 9.27
CA SER A 99 -13.31 4.25 10.22
C SER A 99 -13.23 4.83 11.64
N PRO A 100 -14.22 4.58 12.51
CA PRO A 100 -14.19 4.99 13.91
C PRO A 100 -13.22 4.14 14.77
N ILE A 101 -12.31 3.38 14.14
CA ILE A 101 -11.36 2.52 14.82
C ILE A 101 -10.15 3.37 15.22
N PRO A 102 -9.73 3.35 16.51
CA PRO A 102 -8.50 4.03 16.93
C PRO A 102 -7.29 3.50 16.15
N LEU A 103 -6.62 4.37 15.39
CA LEU A 103 -5.40 4.03 14.64
C LEU A 103 -4.19 3.77 15.53
N THR A 104 -4.28 4.10 16.82
CA THR A 104 -3.22 3.94 17.83
C THR A 104 -2.73 2.50 17.95
N ASP A 105 -3.56 1.54 17.55
CA ASP A 105 -3.15 0.15 17.42
C ASP A 105 -2.75 -0.13 15.97
N SER A 106 -1.47 0.14 15.66
CA SER A 106 -0.76 -0.25 14.41
C SER A 106 -1.12 -1.63 13.83
N ALA A 107 -1.72 -2.51 14.64
CA ALA A 107 -2.43 -3.73 14.28
C ALA A 107 -3.39 -3.61 13.09
N MET A 108 -3.92 -2.43 12.73
CA MET A 108 -4.79 -2.28 11.55
C MET A 108 -4.03 -2.04 10.25
N LEU A 109 -2.92 -1.29 10.29
CA LEU A 109 -2.19 -0.92 9.08
C LEU A 109 -1.21 -2.01 8.64
N VAL A 110 -0.59 -2.72 9.59
CA VAL A 110 0.38 -3.77 9.26
C VAL A 110 -0.22 -4.91 8.42
N PRO A 111 -1.42 -5.47 8.71
CA PRO A 111 -2.06 -6.46 7.85
C PRO A 111 -2.20 -6.01 6.39
N ILE A 112 -2.54 -4.74 6.15
CA ILE A 112 -2.68 -4.16 4.80
C ILE A 112 -1.35 -4.27 4.06
N GLN A 113 -0.27 -3.81 4.70
CA GLN A 113 1.07 -3.83 4.13
C GLN A 113 1.55 -5.26 3.84
N VAL A 114 1.29 -6.21 4.76
CA VAL A 114 1.69 -7.61 4.60
C VAL A 114 0.94 -8.28 3.45
N VAL A 115 -0.38 -8.08 3.32
CA VAL A 115 -1.17 -8.63 2.20
C VAL A 115 -0.73 -8.03 0.87
N MET A 116 -0.54 -6.72 0.81
CA MET A 116 -0.02 -6.02 -0.37
C MET A 116 1.33 -6.60 -0.80
N MET A 117 2.30 -6.68 0.11
CA MET A 117 3.62 -7.24 -0.19
C MET A 117 3.54 -8.69 -0.63
N SER A 118 2.69 -9.52 -0.01
CA SER A 118 2.52 -10.93 -0.42
C SER A 118 2.05 -11.04 -1.87
N ARG A 119 1.05 -10.25 -2.26
CA ARG A 119 0.53 -10.21 -3.63
C ARG A 119 1.57 -9.68 -4.62
N LEU A 120 2.33 -8.64 -4.25
CA LEU A 120 3.44 -8.14 -5.07
C LEU A 120 4.52 -9.22 -5.27
N HIS A 121 4.95 -9.92 -4.22
CA HIS A 121 5.92 -11.01 -4.36
C HIS A 121 5.40 -12.11 -5.30
N LYS A 122 4.10 -12.44 -5.21
CA LYS A 122 3.47 -13.41 -6.13
C LYS A 122 3.50 -12.94 -7.59
N ILE A 123 3.25 -11.65 -7.86
CA ILE A 123 3.32 -11.07 -9.21
C ILE A 123 4.72 -11.23 -9.81
N PHE A 124 5.76 -11.03 -9.01
CA PHE A 124 7.16 -11.15 -9.43
C PHE A 124 7.74 -12.57 -9.33
N GLY A 125 6.96 -13.56 -8.85
CA GLY A 125 7.47 -14.92 -8.61
C GLY A 125 8.54 -14.99 -7.52
N ALA A 126 8.60 -14.00 -6.63
CA ALA A 126 9.60 -13.87 -5.58
C ALA A 126 9.24 -14.70 -4.34
N LYS A 127 10.26 -15.06 -3.55
CA LYS A 127 10.09 -15.81 -2.30
C LYS A 127 9.34 -14.96 -1.26
N TRP A 128 8.45 -15.58 -0.50
CA TRP A 128 7.67 -14.92 0.53
C TRP A 128 7.96 -15.51 1.92
N SER A 129 8.10 -14.64 2.92
CA SER A 129 8.14 -15.02 4.33
C SER A 129 7.26 -14.07 5.13
N GLU A 130 6.12 -14.58 5.57
CA GLU A 130 5.13 -13.79 6.30
C GLU A 130 5.73 -13.18 7.58
N GLY A 131 6.51 -13.95 8.36
CA GLY A 131 7.15 -13.46 9.57
C GLY A 131 8.12 -12.29 9.33
N MET A 132 8.92 -12.36 8.26
CA MET A 132 9.83 -11.27 7.89
C MET A 132 9.06 -10.04 7.42
N ALA A 133 7.98 -10.23 6.66
CA ALA A 133 7.13 -9.13 6.22
C ALA A 133 6.45 -8.41 7.39
N TRP A 134 5.95 -9.13 8.38
CA TRP A 134 5.40 -8.55 9.61
C TRP A 134 6.44 -7.72 10.37
N SER A 135 7.67 -8.24 10.52
CA SER A 135 8.78 -7.52 11.16
C SER A 135 9.16 -6.26 10.38
N LEU A 136 9.34 -6.37 9.05
CA LEU A 136 9.64 -5.23 8.19
C LEU A 136 8.56 -4.16 8.27
N ALA A 137 7.28 -4.52 8.11
CA ALA A 137 6.18 -3.58 8.12
C ALA A 137 6.04 -2.83 9.47
N LYS A 138 6.26 -3.52 10.59
CA LYS A 138 6.26 -2.90 11.94
C LYS A 138 7.44 -1.95 12.16
N GLU A 139 8.65 -2.41 11.86
CA GLU A 139 9.88 -1.70 12.22
C GLU A 139 10.25 -0.59 11.25
N THR A 140 10.08 -0.82 9.95
CA THR A 140 10.53 0.09 8.90
C THR A 140 9.44 1.10 8.58
N PHE A 141 8.22 0.67 8.27
CA PHE A 141 7.24 1.61 7.72
C PHE A 141 6.52 2.43 8.77
N LEU A 142 6.00 1.80 9.82
CA LEU A 142 5.30 2.52 10.88
C LEU A 142 6.21 3.51 11.61
N MET A 143 7.42 3.09 11.99
CA MET A 143 8.31 3.96 12.77
C MET A 143 8.98 5.04 11.92
N THR A 144 9.41 4.74 10.69
CA THR A 144 10.06 5.75 9.84
C THR A 144 9.08 6.83 9.44
N PHE A 145 7.88 6.48 8.98
CA PHE A 145 6.92 7.53 8.64
C PHE A 145 6.45 8.31 9.85
N VAL A 146 6.20 7.69 11.01
CA VAL A 146 5.83 8.46 12.22
C VAL A 146 6.91 9.47 12.64
N ARG A 147 8.19 9.11 12.53
CA ARG A 147 9.30 10.02 12.88
C ARG A 147 9.56 11.08 11.81
N GLU A 148 9.30 10.74 10.56
CA GLU A 148 9.70 11.52 9.40
C GLU A 148 8.50 12.13 8.68
N ILE A 149 7.29 12.15 9.29
CA ILE A 149 6.08 12.74 8.68
C ILE A 149 6.47 14.13 8.21
N PRO A 150 6.54 14.38 6.89
CA PRO A 150 6.88 15.69 6.40
C PRO A 150 5.78 16.65 6.84
N GLY A 151 6.15 17.74 7.51
CA GLY A 151 5.22 18.84 7.77
C GLY A 151 4.54 19.36 6.49
N ASN A 152 5.13 19.09 5.32
CA ASN A 152 4.59 19.43 4.00
C ASN A 152 3.63 18.39 3.40
N LEU A 153 3.50 17.16 3.92
CA LEU A 153 2.38 16.29 3.53
C LEU A 153 1.04 16.94 3.92
N MET A 154 1.05 17.77 4.97
CA MET A 154 -0.12 18.58 5.33
C MET A 154 -0.50 19.62 4.26
N LYS A 155 0.42 19.99 3.36
CA LYS A 155 0.13 20.92 2.24
C LYS A 155 -0.54 20.23 1.05
N ILE A 156 -0.55 18.89 1.01
CA ILE A 156 -1.25 18.10 -0.01
C ILE A 156 -2.77 18.08 0.28
N ILE A 157 -3.15 18.30 1.55
CA ILE A 157 -4.52 18.36 2.06
C ILE A 157 -5.26 19.54 1.40
N PRO A 158 -6.32 19.30 0.63
CA PRO A 158 -7.26 20.35 0.28
C PRO A 158 -8.12 20.68 1.50
N PHE A 159 -8.35 21.98 1.75
CA PHE A 159 -9.32 22.55 2.72
C PHE A 159 -8.85 22.66 4.18
N PHE A 160 -9.10 23.83 4.78
CA PHE A 160 -8.92 24.12 6.22
C PHE A 160 -10.26 23.91 6.96
N GLY A 161 -10.29 23.14 8.06
CA GLY A 161 -11.49 22.87 8.88
C GLY A 161 -11.40 21.54 9.68
N THR A 162 -12.43 21.15 10.44
CA THR A 162 -12.48 19.86 11.17
C THR A 162 -12.40 18.62 10.26
N ALA A 163 -12.85 18.74 9.00
CA ALA A 163 -12.62 17.73 7.96
C ALA A 163 -11.13 17.60 7.58
N ALA A 164 -10.32 18.64 7.79
CA ALA A 164 -8.91 18.65 7.44
C ALA A 164 -8.10 17.63 8.27
N GLY A 165 -8.47 17.38 9.53
CA GLY A 165 -7.78 16.39 10.37
C GLY A 165 -7.95 14.96 9.86
N THR A 166 -9.17 14.60 9.42
CA THR A 166 -9.46 13.29 8.83
C THR A 166 -8.78 13.13 7.46
N VAL A 167 -8.83 14.16 6.62
CA VAL A 167 -8.19 14.15 5.30
C VAL A 167 -6.65 14.17 5.40
N ALA A 168 -6.08 14.83 6.42
CA ALA A 168 -4.64 14.80 6.74
C ALA A 168 -4.14 13.38 6.97
N ASN A 169 -4.79 12.70 7.90
CA ASN A 169 -4.43 11.33 8.28
C ASN A 169 -4.61 10.38 7.10
N LEU A 170 -5.65 10.59 6.27
CA LEU A 170 -5.86 9.81 5.05
C LEU A 170 -4.74 10.04 4.05
N THR A 171 -4.36 11.29 3.81
CA THR A 171 -3.27 11.64 2.87
C THR A 171 -1.97 10.97 3.30
N VAL A 172 -1.66 11.00 4.59
CA VAL A 172 -0.47 10.37 5.15
C VAL A 172 -0.55 8.85 5.02
N SER A 173 -1.67 8.21 5.37
CA SER A 173 -1.81 6.75 5.30
C SER A 173 -1.73 6.23 3.85
N VAL A 174 -2.28 6.98 2.91
CA VAL A 174 -2.19 6.72 1.47
C VAL A 174 -0.75 6.86 0.98
N ALA A 175 -0.07 7.97 1.28
CA ALA A 175 1.31 8.19 0.87
C ALA A 175 2.27 7.12 1.41
N ILE A 176 2.07 6.67 2.66
CA ILE A 176 2.81 5.56 3.27
C ILE A 176 2.63 4.28 2.46
N THR A 177 1.39 3.94 2.16
CA THR A 177 1.02 2.67 1.52
C THR A 177 1.51 2.61 0.08
N GLU A 178 1.28 3.69 -0.69
CA GLU A 178 1.82 3.83 -2.05
C GLU A 178 3.35 3.74 -2.06
N THR A 179 4.03 4.45 -1.14
CA THR A 179 5.49 4.42 -1.05
C THR A 179 6.03 3.02 -0.78
N LEU A 180 5.45 2.30 0.18
CA LEU A 180 5.86 0.91 0.44
C LEU A 180 5.61 0.03 -0.79
N GLY A 181 4.43 0.15 -1.41
CA GLY A 181 4.05 -0.60 -2.59
C GLY A 181 5.05 -0.43 -3.72
N TRP A 182 5.35 0.82 -4.10
CA TRP A 182 6.22 1.11 -5.23
C TRP A 182 7.70 0.83 -4.95
N ILE A 183 8.18 1.02 -3.71
CA ILE A 183 9.52 0.57 -3.32
C ILE A 183 9.62 -0.96 -3.43
N THR A 184 8.61 -1.68 -2.97
CA THR A 184 8.56 -3.15 -3.09
C THR A 184 8.61 -3.57 -4.56
N VAL A 185 7.81 -2.93 -5.43
CA VAL A 185 7.83 -3.18 -6.89
C VAL A 185 9.22 -2.92 -7.48
N ASN A 186 9.82 -1.77 -7.19
CA ASN A 186 11.14 -1.40 -7.71
C ASN A 186 12.23 -2.39 -7.29
N MET A 187 12.24 -2.79 -6.01
CA MET A 187 13.21 -3.76 -5.48
C MET A 187 13.00 -5.15 -6.10
N LEU A 188 11.76 -5.64 -6.18
CA LEU A 188 11.45 -6.92 -6.80
C LEU A 188 11.82 -6.94 -8.28
N ASN A 189 11.58 -5.84 -9.00
CA ASN A 189 11.94 -5.69 -10.40
C ASN A 189 13.47 -5.76 -10.62
N LYS A 190 14.26 -5.36 -9.62
CA LYS A 190 15.73 -5.48 -9.61
C LYS A 190 16.22 -6.83 -9.09
N GLY A 191 15.33 -7.74 -8.70
CA GLY A 191 15.68 -9.02 -8.09
C GLY A 191 16.22 -8.90 -6.66
N GLU A 192 15.97 -7.78 -5.98
CA GLU A 192 16.42 -7.55 -4.61
C GLU A 192 15.51 -8.26 -3.60
N ASP A 193 16.08 -8.76 -2.51
CA ASP A 193 15.31 -9.32 -1.40
C ASP A 193 14.78 -8.20 -0.48
N VAL A 194 13.50 -7.89 -0.65
CA VAL A 194 12.78 -6.86 0.13
C VAL A 194 12.71 -7.23 1.61
N LEU A 195 12.51 -8.50 1.94
CA LEU A 195 12.17 -8.95 3.29
C LEU A 195 13.40 -8.99 4.20
N SER A 196 14.58 -9.30 3.66
CA SER A 196 15.82 -9.34 4.42
C SER A 196 16.59 -8.02 4.41
N ASN A 197 16.38 -7.15 3.40
CA ASN A 197 17.16 -5.92 3.24
C ASN A 197 16.48 -4.66 3.83
N LYS A 198 16.19 -4.70 5.13
CA LYS A 198 15.55 -3.57 5.86
C LYS A 198 16.28 -2.24 5.70
N LYS A 199 17.62 -2.26 5.62
CA LYS A 199 18.43 -1.03 5.46
C LYS A 199 18.15 -0.35 4.13
N ASN A 200 18.12 -1.11 3.03
CA ASN A 200 17.83 -0.57 1.71
C ASN A 200 16.38 -0.07 1.62
N VAL A 201 15.42 -0.81 2.17
CA VAL A 201 14.03 -0.37 2.26
C VAL A 201 13.94 0.97 3.00
N ASN A 202 14.55 1.10 4.19
CA ASN A 202 14.59 2.35 4.94
C ASN A 202 15.24 3.51 4.16
N GLN A 203 16.33 3.24 3.42
CA GLN A 203 16.99 4.24 2.60
C GLN A 203 16.10 4.71 1.45
N GLN A 204 15.41 3.80 0.75
CA GLN A 204 14.47 4.15 -0.31
C GLN A 204 13.28 4.94 0.23
N VAL A 205 12.74 4.56 1.40
CA VAL A 205 11.67 5.31 2.08
C VAL A 205 12.12 6.73 2.39
N LYS A 206 13.31 6.91 2.98
CA LYS A 206 13.86 8.24 3.27
C LYS A 206 14.04 9.09 2.02
N LYS A 207 14.60 8.52 0.95
CA LYS A 207 14.75 9.20 -0.34
C LYS A 207 13.39 9.65 -0.88
N MET A 208 12.40 8.77 -0.83
CA MET A 208 11.04 9.07 -1.30
C MET A 208 10.38 10.19 -0.49
N LEU A 209 10.51 10.14 0.84
CA LEU A 209 10.05 11.20 1.73
C LEU A 209 10.73 12.55 1.43
N GLN A 210 12.04 12.55 1.15
CA GLN A 210 12.76 13.75 0.74
C GLN A 210 12.28 14.29 -0.61
N LEU A 211 12.00 13.43 -1.60
CA LEU A 211 11.43 13.87 -2.88
C LEU A 211 10.07 14.56 -2.70
N MET A 212 9.21 14.00 -1.86
CA MET A 212 7.92 14.59 -1.49
C MET A 212 8.06 15.89 -0.67
N GLN A 213 9.20 16.10 0.00
CA GLN A 213 9.53 17.36 0.68
C GLN A 213 10.05 18.42 -0.30
N LEU A 214 10.95 18.04 -1.21
CA LEU A 214 11.70 18.94 -2.10
C LEU A 214 10.84 19.57 -3.21
N SER A 215 9.79 18.89 -3.67
CA SER A 215 8.88 19.38 -4.71
C SER A 215 8.09 20.64 -4.35
N THR A 216 8.08 21.04 -3.07
CA THR A 216 7.45 22.31 -2.63
C THR A 216 8.34 23.55 -2.76
N HIS A 217 9.60 23.40 -3.17
CA HIS A 217 10.51 24.53 -3.46
C HIS A 217 10.49 25.01 -4.92
N PHE A 218 9.76 24.35 -5.82
CA PHE A 218 9.47 24.90 -7.16
C PHE A 218 8.17 25.73 -7.13
N LYS A 219 8.20 26.86 -6.42
CA LYS A 219 7.36 28.01 -6.77
C LYS A 219 8.27 29.13 -7.27
N LEU A 220 8.24 29.29 -8.59
CA LEU A 220 8.46 30.51 -9.38
C LEU A 220 9.70 31.36 -9.03
N LYS A 221 10.71 31.28 -9.90
CA LYS A 221 11.33 32.48 -10.44
C LYS A 221 11.08 32.51 -11.93
#